data_AF-A0A9E2LM17-F1
#
_entry.id   AF-A0A9E2LM17-F1
#
_cell.length_a   1.000
_cell.length_b   1.000
_cell.length_c   1.000
_cell.angle_alpha   90.00
_cell.angle_beta   90.00
_cell.angle_gamma   90.00
#
_symmetry.space_group_name_H-M   'P 1'
#
loop_
_entity.id
_entity.type
_entity.pdbx_description
1 polymer ?
#
loop_
_entity_poly.entity_id
_entity_poly.type
_entity_poly.pdbx_seq_one_letter_code
_entity_poly.pdbx_strand_id
1 'polypeptide(L)' 'MRRTEILQEIRIMRFEKAYDVWTERRLTQEEAARMLGVCDRTFRRYIDRYEESG' A
#
# COMPACT_ATOMS: atom_id res chain seq x y z
N MET A 1 1.99 19.01 -13.98
CA MET A 1 1.61 18.13 -12.85
C MET A 1 0.79 18.90 -11.85
N ARG A 2 -0.39 18.39 -11.51
CA ARG A 2 -1.25 18.92 -10.44
C ARG A 2 -0.81 18.31 -9.11
N ARG A 3 -0.97 19.03 -7.99
CA ARG A 3 -0.63 18.54 -6.64
C ARG A 3 -1.30 17.18 -6.32
N THR A 4 -2.49 16.94 -6.87
CA THR A 4 -3.23 15.68 -6.73
C THR A 4 -2.57 14.50 -7.42
N GLU A 5 -1.90 14.71 -8.56
CA GLU A 5 -1.18 13.65 -9.29
C GLU A 5 0.05 13.21 -8.50
N ILE A 6 0.85 14.18 -8.03
CA ILE A 6 2.03 13.91 -7.18
C ILE A 6 1.65 13.18 -5.88
N LEU A 7 0.54 13.59 -5.24
CA LEU A 7 0.05 12.91 -4.03
C LEU A 7 -0.41 11.47 -4.29
N GLN A 8 -1.02 11.21 -5.47
CA GLN A 8 -1.40 9.86 -5.86
C GLN A 8 -0.18 8.99 -6.17
N GLU A 9 0.80 9.50 -6.90
CA GLU A 9 2.06 8.80 -7.20
C GLU A 9 2.82 8.45 -5.92
N ILE A 10 2.92 9.38 -4.96
CA ILE A 10 3.52 9.11 -3.64
C ILE A 10 2.73 8.05 -2.88
N ARG A 11 1.40 8.03 -3.00
CA ARG A 11 0.55 7.03 -2.34
C ARG A 11 0.74 5.65 -2.95
N ILE A 12 0.87 5.56 -4.28
CA ILE A 12 1.16 4.31 -5.00
C ILE A 12 2.55 3.79 -4.62
N MET A 13 3.59 4.63 -4.72
CA MET A 13 4.96 4.23 -4.36
C MET A 13 5.08 3.73 -2.92
N ARG A 14 4.38 4.37 -1.97
CA ARG A 14 4.37 3.92 -0.57
C ARG A 14 3.66 2.59 -0.41
N PHE A 15 2.53 2.41 -1.10
CA PHE A 15 1.79 1.15 -1.08
C PHE A 15 2.63 0.00 -1.64
N GLU A 16 3.26 0.18 -2.81
CA GLU A 16 4.11 -0.86 -3.44
C GLU A 16 5.24 -1.29 -2.50
N LYS A 17 5.94 -0.34 -1.88
CA LYS A 17 6.98 -0.67 -0.90
C LYS A 17 6.44 -1.45 0.31
N ALA A 18 5.26 -1.11 0.81
CA ALA A 18 4.64 -1.83 1.92
C ALA A 18 4.18 -3.24 1.50
N TYR A 19 3.67 -3.36 0.28
CA TYR A 19 3.25 -4.61 -0.34
C TYR A 19 4.41 -5.57 -0.58
N ASP A 20 5.53 -5.10 -1.11
CA ASP A 20 6.73 -5.91 -1.36
C ASP A 20 7.28 -6.52 -0.05
N VAL A 21 7.46 -5.68 0.98
CA VAL A 21 8.00 -6.14 2.26
C VAL A 21 7.04 -7.09 2.99
N TRP A 22 5.74 -6.88 2.84
CA TRP A 22 4.72 -7.83 3.32
C TRP A 22 4.77 -9.16 2.57
N THR A 23 4.90 -9.12 1.23
CA THR A 23 4.97 -10.30 0.36
C THR A 23 6.23 -11.12 0.62
N GLU A 24 7.35 -10.47 0.96
CA GLU A 24 8.58 -11.12 1.43
C GLU A 24 8.45 -11.77 2.82
N ARG A 25 7.27 -11.71 3.45
CA ARG A 25 6.98 -12.19 4.82
C ARG A 25 7.88 -11.56 5.89
N ARG A 26 8.44 -10.38 5.60
CA ARG A 26 9.28 -9.63 6.56
C ARG A 26 8.44 -8.81 7.54
N LEU A 27 7.20 -8.51 7.18
CA LEU A 27 6.24 -7.81 8.02
C LEU A 27 4.89 -8.50 8.00
N THR A 28 4.20 -8.43 9.13
CA THR A 28 2.78 -8.76 9.22
C THR A 28 1.95 -7.72 8.46
N GLN A 29 0.71 -8.09 8.12
CA GLN A 29 -0.21 -7.18 7.46
C GLN A 29 -0.48 -5.90 8.29
N GLU A 30 -0.53 -6.03 9.60
CA GLU A 30 -0.76 -4.90 10.51
C GLU A 30 0.45 -3.95 10.56
N GLU A 31 1.67 -4.48 10.48
CA GLU A 31 2.88 -3.66 10.36
C GLU A 31 2.94 -2.94 9.01
N ALA A 32 2.56 -3.61 7.92
CA ALA A 32 2.47 -2.98 6.60
C ALA A 32 1.41 -1.88 6.54
N ALA A 33 0.24 -2.09 7.17
CA ALA A 33 -0.80 -1.08 7.29
C ALA A 33 -0.33 0.14 8.11
N ARG A 34 0.41 -0.09 9.21
CA ARG A 34 1.01 0.98 10.02
C ARG A 34 2.00 1.83 9.23
N MET A 35 2.78 1.26 8.32
CA MET A 35 3.68 2.03 7.45
C MET A 35 2.93 3.03 6.54
N LEU A 36 1.69 2.73 6.19
CA LEU A 36 0.83 3.60 5.39
C LEU A 36 -0.08 4.51 6.23
N GLY A 37 -0.06 4.38 7.56
CA GLY A 37 -0.96 5.10 8.46
C GLY A 37 -2.43 4.70 8.31
N VAL A 38 -2.70 3.46 7.90
CA VAL A 38 -4.07 2.92 7.73
C VAL A 38 -4.29 1.68 8.60
N CYS A 39 -5.54 1.25 8.75
CA CYS A 39 -5.84 -0.02 9.39
C CYS A 39 -5.57 -1.21 8.46
N ASP A 40 -5.36 -2.38 9.07
CA ASP A 40 -5.16 -3.67 8.41
C ASP A 40 -6.22 -3.99 7.33
N ARG A 41 -7.49 -3.67 7.61
CA ARG A 41 -8.62 -3.84 6.67
C ARG A 41 -8.47 -2.95 5.43
N THR A 42 -8.02 -1.71 5.60
CA THR A 42 -7.81 -0.78 4.48
C THR A 42 -6.65 -1.23 3.62
N PHE A 43 -5.57 -1.70 4.26
CA PHE A 43 -4.43 -2.28 3.56
C PHE A 43 -4.84 -3.51 2.74
N ARG A 44 -5.67 -4.41 3.28
CA ARG A 44 -6.22 -5.55 2.52
C ARG A 44 -7.00 -5.11 1.29
N ARG A 45 -7.88 -4.12 1.40
CA ARG A 45 -8.62 -3.60 0.23
C ARG A 45 -7.73 -2.98 -0.84
N TYR A 46 -6.56 -2.46 -0.45
CA TYR A 46 -5.57 -1.96 -1.42
C TYR A 46 -4.89 -3.11 -2.15
N ILE A 47 -4.57 -4.20 -1.44
CA ILE A 47 -4.09 -5.45 -2.05
C ILE A 47 -5.11 -5.98 -3.05
N ASP A 48 -6.36 -6.18 -2.62
CA ASP A 48 -7.43 -6.73 -3.49
C ASP A 48 -7.53 -5.92 -4.79
N ARG A 49 -7.56 -4.58 -4.70
CA ARG A 49 -7.62 -3.70 -5.88
C ARG A 49 -6.37 -3.76 -6.75
N TYR A 50 -5.20 -3.87 -6.13
CA TYR A 50 -3.92 -3.93 -6.84
C TYR A 50 -3.82 -5.25 -7.63
N GLU A 51 -4.22 -6.36 -7.03
CA GLU A 51 -4.28 -7.68 -7.67
C GLU A 51 -5.38 -7.74 -8.76
N GLU A 52 -6.54 -7.13 -8.55
CA GLU A 52 -7.60 -7.01 -9.57
C GLU A 52 -7.21 -6.17 -10.79
N SER A 53 -6.21 -5.28 -10.63
CA SER A 53 -5.74 -4.40 -11.71
C SER A 53 -4.50 -4.94 -12.44
N GLY A 54 -3.92 -6.05 -11.96
CA GLY A 54 -2.77 -6.74 -12.56
C GLY A 54 -3.19 -7.81 -13.56
#